data_AF-A0A846SV37-F1
#
_entry.id   AF-A0A846SV37-F1
#
_cell.length_a   1.000
_cell.length_b   1.000
_cell.length_c   1.000
_cell.angle_alpha   90.00
_cell.angle_beta   90.00
_cell.angle_gamma   90.00
#
_symmetry.space_group_name_H-M   'P 1'
#
loop_
_entity.id
_entity.type
_entity.pdbx_description
1 polymer ?
#
loop_
_entity_poly.entity_id
_entity_poly.type
_entity_poly.pdbx_seq_one_letter_code
_entity_poly.pdbx_strand_id
1 'polypeptide(L)'
;MQFTGYLRAPMAAKPTAIGLWLHTDGLGRREVVPELLAAAIYPGEAATELIINHLLMLDESGFLDFYMEDGTEYLALRRPLKLDARLAWSNCPDPPVRETSRTFAAVGGARARAGERVRAEQAERMSEWARWADEHESKPQPPRRPLLLDAPPIGCPDHPFGRFKDCGPCGTARRRHDRWVQEARYGEQMTEYEQTQDTGEEWGGDPF
;
A
#
# COMPACT_ATOMS: atom_id res chain seq x y z
N MET A 1 31.28 -9.99 3.69
CA MET A 1 30.59 -9.90 2.38
C MET A 1 31.57 -9.41 1.30
N GLN A 2 32.40 -10.29 0.72
CA GLN A 2 33.32 -9.94 -0.37
C GLN A 2 32.81 -10.51 -1.71
N PHE A 3 31.55 -10.24 -2.03
CA PHE A 3 30.97 -10.63 -3.30
C PHE A 3 31.06 -9.46 -4.27
N THR A 4 31.67 -9.67 -5.44
CA THR A 4 31.93 -8.62 -6.43
C THR A 4 30.66 -7.95 -6.92
N GLY A 5 29.55 -8.68 -7.10
CA GLY A 5 28.26 -8.09 -7.48
C GLY A 5 27.75 -7.08 -6.44
N TYR A 6 27.81 -7.46 -5.15
CA TYR A 6 27.42 -6.56 -4.05
C TYR A 6 28.35 -5.34 -3.92
N LEU A 7 29.65 -5.53 -4.15
CA LEU A 7 30.63 -4.42 -4.07
C LEU A 7 30.46 -3.42 -5.23
N ARG A 8 30.05 -3.90 -6.41
CA ARG A 8 29.77 -3.07 -7.60
C ARG A 8 28.41 -2.39 -7.56
N ALA A 9 27.47 -2.91 -6.79
CA ALA A 9 26.14 -2.32 -6.66
C ALA A 9 26.24 -0.86 -6.17
N PRO A 10 25.45 0.07 -6.75
CA PRO A 10 25.36 1.44 -6.27
C PRO A 10 24.99 1.48 -4.78
N MET A 11 25.51 2.48 -4.05
CA MET A 11 25.27 2.60 -2.60
C MET A 11 23.77 2.67 -2.26
N ALA A 12 22.96 3.29 -3.12
CA ALA A 12 21.51 3.36 -2.97
C ALA A 12 20.83 1.98 -3.01
N ALA A 13 21.32 1.04 -3.83
CA ALA A 13 20.72 -0.28 -4.00
C ALA A 13 21.21 -1.33 -2.99
N LYS A 14 22.25 -1.03 -2.20
CA LYS A 14 22.81 -1.97 -1.21
C LYS A 14 21.84 -2.37 -0.09
N PRO A 15 21.00 -1.48 0.46
CA PRO A 15 19.96 -1.87 1.41
C PRO A 15 18.99 -2.91 0.81
N THR A 16 18.57 -2.71 -0.45
CA THR A 16 17.74 -3.70 -1.17
C THR A 16 18.48 -5.02 -1.36
N ALA A 17 19.77 -5.01 -1.70
CA ALA A 17 20.56 -6.23 -1.80
C ALA A 17 20.62 -7.03 -0.48
N ILE A 18 20.78 -6.32 0.65
CA ILE A 18 20.74 -6.93 1.99
C ILE A 18 19.35 -7.51 2.28
N GLY A 19 18.29 -6.75 1.98
CA GLY A 19 16.92 -7.22 2.13
C GLY A 19 16.64 -8.48 1.32
N LEU A 20 17.05 -8.52 0.05
CA LEU A 20 16.88 -9.70 -0.80
C LEU A 20 17.55 -10.93 -0.21
N TRP A 21 18.75 -10.81 0.36
CA TRP A 21 19.40 -11.93 1.04
C TRP A 21 18.60 -12.51 2.21
N LEU A 22 17.79 -11.70 2.88
CA LEU A 22 16.95 -12.12 4.00
C LEU A 22 15.57 -12.64 3.55
N HIS A 23 15.11 -12.22 2.38
CA HIS A 23 13.74 -12.45 1.92
C HIS A 23 13.62 -13.36 0.69
N THR A 24 14.73 -13.84 0.13
CA THR A 24 14.74 -14.94 -0.84
C THR A 24 14.74 -16.29 -0.14
N ASP A 25 14.34 -17.34 -0.86
CA ASP A 25 14.43 -18.70 -0.32
C ASP A 25 15.88 -19.17 -0.10
N GLY A 26 16.05 -20.40 0.40
CA GLY A 26 17.36 -20.97 0.72
C GLY A 26 18.30 -21.12 -0.47
N LEU A 27 17.79 -21.08 -1.70
CA LEU A 27 18.58 -21.07 -2.94
C LEU A 27 18.75 -19.67 -3.54
N GLY A 28 18.23 -18.64 -2.87
CA GLY A 28 18.31 -17.26 -3.33
C GLY A 28 17.31 -16.91 -4.41
N ARG A 29 16.18 -17.62 -4.49
CA ARG A 29 15.18 -17.41 -5.53
C ARG A 29 13.90 -16.82 -4.96
N ARG A 30 13.20 -16.06 -5.80
CA ARG A 30 11.89 -15.50 -5.49
C ARG A 30 11.19 -15.02 -6.76
N GLU A 31 9.86 -15.05 -6.74
CA GLU A 31 9.03 -14.35 -7.72
C GLU A 31 9.24 -12.82 -7.65
N VAL A 32 9.25 -12.16 -8.80
CA VAL A 32 9.42 -10.71 -8.91
C VAL A 32 8.06 -10.03 -8.86
N VAL A 33 7.60 -9.79 -7.64
CA VAL A 33 6.43 -8.94 -7.37
C VAL A 33 6.91 -7.70 -6.62
N PRO A 34 7.11 -6.55 -7.28
CA PRO A 34 7.70 -5.35 -6.69
C PRO A 34 7.00 -4.87 -5.42
N GLU A 35 5.68 -4.97 -5.36
CA GLU A 35 4.85 -4.58 -4.22
C GLU A 35 5.13 -5.46 -3.00
N LEU A 36 5.24 -6.78 -3.22
CA LEU A 36 5.56 -7.74 -2.14
C LEU A 36 7.01 -7.62 -1.67
N LEU A 37 7.92 -7.31 -2.59
CA LEU A 37 9.32 -7.04 -2.25
C LEU A 37 9.46 -5.73 -1.46
N ALA A 38 8.74 -4.68 -1.85
CA ALA A 38 8.70 -3.42 -1.12
C ALA A 38 8.15 -3.61 0.29
N ALA A 39 7.00 -4.29 0.43
CA ALA A 39 6.41 -4.56 1.73
C ALA A 39 7.32 -5.41 2.64
N ALA A 40 8.12 -6.31 2.08
CA ALA A 40 9.04 -7.15 2.84
C ALA A 40 10.31 -6.39 3.27
N ILE A 41 10.93 -5.64 2.35
CA ILE A 41 12.24 -5.00 2.58
C ILE A 41 12.09 -3.63 3.26
N TYR A 42 11.06 -2.88 2.93
CA TYR A 42 10.78 -1.53 3.43
C TYR A 42 9.35 -1.47 4.01
N PRO A 43 9.11 -2.15 5.16
CA PRO A 43 7.77 -2.22 5.73
C PRO A 43 7.25 -0.84 6.12
N GLY A 44 6.04 -0.50 5.67
CA GLY A 44 5.40 0.79 5.96
C GLY A 44 5.79 1.93 5.01
N GLU A 45 6.64 1.68 4.02
CA GLU A 45 7.02 2.66 3.00
C GLU A 45 6.40 2.32 1.64
N ALA A 46 5.97 3.35 0.91
CA ALA A 46 5.55 3.21 -0.49
C ALA A 46 6.78 3.10 -1.42
N ALA A 47 7.53 2.01 -1.28
CA ALA A 47 8.86 1.84 -1.89
C ALA A 47 8.87 1.02 -3.19
N THR A 48 7.72 0.82 -3.85
CA THR A 48 7.62 -0.01 -5.07
C THR A 48 8.52 0.49 -6.20
N GLU A 49 8.47 1.77 -6.54
CA GLU A 49 9.33 2.38 -7.57
C GLU A 49 10.82 2.33 -7.20
N LEU A 50 11.13 2.47 -5.91
CA LEU A 50 12.48 2.35 -5.40
C LEU A 50 13.01 0.92 -5.61
N ILE A 51 12.21 -0.10 -5.30
CA ILE A 51 12.54 -1.51 -5.51
C ILE A 51 12.78 -1.78 -6.99
N ILE A 52 11.91 -1.35 -7.90
CA ILE A 52 12.08 -1.57 -9.34
C ILE A 52 13.43 -1.01 -9.81
N ASN A 53 13.74 0.24 -9.45
CA ASN A 53 15.01 0.87 -9.80
C ASN A 53 16.21 0.13 -9.20
N HIS A 54 16.13 -0.27 -7.93
CA HIS A 54 17.21 -0.99 -7.27
C HIS A 54 17.43 -2.38 -7.87
N LEU A 55 16.38 -3.10 -8.24
CA LEU A 55 16.50 -4.42 -8.87
C LEU A 55 17.23 -4.33 -10.22
N LEU A 56 16.96 -3.30 -11.03
CA LEU A 56 17.69 -3.04 -12.26
C LEU A 56 19.18 -2.76 -12.00
N MET A 57 19.47 -1.90 -11.02
CA MET A 57 20.86 -1.62 -10.61
C MET A 57 21.59 -2.89 -10.12
N LEU A 58 20.87 -3.80 -9.46
CA LEU A 58 21.44 -5.05 -8.95
C LEU A 58 21.70 -6.06 -10.05
N ASP A 59 20.83 -6.17 -11.06
CA ASP A 59 21.08 -6.97 -12.27
C ASP A 59 22.31 -6.47 -13.03
N GLU A 60 22.40 -5.15 -13.27
CA GLU A 60 23.55 -4.53 -13.94
C GLU A 60 24.87 -4.75 -13.17
N SER A 61 24.82 -4.74 -11.84
CA SER A 61 25.99 -5.04 -11.01
C SER A 61 26.42 -6.52 -11.03
N GLY A 62 25.56 -7.40 -11.55
CA GLY A 62 25.71 -8.85 -11.52
C GLY A 62 25.45 -9.43 -10.13
N PHE A 63 24.61 -8.78 -9.33
CA PHE A 63 24.22 -9.27 -8.01
C PHE A 63 23.15 -10.37 -8.10
N LEU A 64 22.19 -10.18 -9.00
CA LEU A 64 21.10 -11.10 -9.29
C LEU A 64 20.98 -11.31 -10.80
N ASP A 65 20.20 -12.31 -11.20
CA ASP A 65 19.74 -12.50 -12.58
C ASP A 65 18.22 -12.67 -12.57
N PHE A 66 17.56 -12.19 -13.62
CA PHE A 66 16.15 -12.46 -13.87
C PHE A 66 15.96 -13.64 -14.83
N TYR A 67 14.89 -14.39 -14.62
CA TYR A 67 14.44 -15.45 -15.52
C TYR A 67 12.91 -15.52 -15.55
N MET A 68 12.36 -16.16 -16.56
CA MET A 68 10.91 -16.40 -16.65
C MET A 68 10.65 -17.88 -16.67
N GLU A 69 9.61 -18.31 -15.97
CA GLU A 69 9.06 -19.66 -16.02
C GLU A 69 7.53 -19.53 -16.01
N ASP A 70 6.84 -20.25 -16.91
CA ASP A 70 5.37 -20.23 -17.01
C ASP A 70 4.74 -18.83 -17.07
N GLY A 71 5.40 -17.88 -17.74
CA GLY A 71 4.95 -16.49 -17.87
C GLY A 71 5.10 -15.63 -16.61
N THR A 72 5.72 -16.18 -15.56
CA THR A 72 6.01 -15.49 -14.30
C THR A 72 7.48 -15.10 -14.26
N GLU A 73 7.79 -13.87 -13.84
CA GLU A 73 9.17 -13.40 -13.69
C GLU A 73 9.71 -13.76 -12.31
N TYR A 74 10.91 -14.33 -12.28
CA TYR A 74 11.62 -14.70 -11.07
C TYR A 74 13.00 -14.04 -11.05
N LEU A 75 13.53 -13.85 -9.85
CA LEU A 75 14.92 -13.45 -9.61
C LEU A 75 15.68 -14.60 -8.95
N ALA A 76 16.96 -14.71 -9.29
CA ALA A 76 17.91 -15.59 -8.63
C ALA A 76 19.14 -14.80 -8.21
N LEU A 77 19.46 -14.85 -6.92
CA LEU A 77 20.69 -14.28 -6.39
C LEU A 77 21.87 -15.12 -6.87
N ARG A 78 22.90 -14.46 -7.42
CA ARG A 78 24.13 -15.16 -7.81
C ARG A 78 24.87 -15.78 -6.64
N ARG A 79 24.68 -15.20 -5.45
CA ARG A 79 25.25 -15.69 -4.21
C ARG A 79 24.25 -15.52 -3.07
N PRO A 80 23.36 -16.50 -2.84
CA PRO A 80 22.52 -16.48 -1.65
C PRO A 80 23.36 -16.48 -0.36
N LEU A 81 22.76 -16.02 0.74
CA LEU A 81 23.34 -16.28 2.06
C LEU A 81 23.37 -17.79 2.26
N LYS A 82 24.52 -18.30 2.74
CA LYS A 82 24.73 -19.74 2.95
C LYS A 82 23.78 -20.26 4.03
N LEU A 83 22.59 -20.69 3.63
CA LEU A 83 21.84 -21.72 4.34
C LEU A 83 22.48 -23.07 3.98
N ASP A 84 22.44 -24.05 4.90
CA ASP A 84 22.93 -25.39 4.62
C ASP A 84 22.20 -25.93 3.38
N ALA A 85 22.93 -26.10 2.28
CA ALA A 85 22.36 -26.50 0.99
C ALA A 85 21.64 -27.85 1.06
N ARG A 86 21.92 -28.66 2.09
CA ARG A 86 21.25 -29.95 2.35
C ARG A 86 19.83 -29.80 2.89
N LEU A 87 19.51 -28.63 3.45
CA LEU A 87 18.20 -28.30 4.03
C LEU A 87 17.47 -27.21 3.22
N ALA A 88 18.13 -26.64 2.21
CA ALA A 88 17.57 -25.59 1.39
C ALA A 88 16.58 -26.19 0.37
N TRP A 89 15.30 -25.88 0.56
CA TRP A 89 14.25 -26.12 -0.43
C TRP A 89 13.79 -24.76 -0.99
N SER A 90 13.72 -24.65 -2.31
CA SER A 90 13.08 -23.57 -3.04
C SER A 90 11.73 -24.02 -3.61
N ASN A 91 10.69 -23.22 -3.39
CA ASN A 91 9.41 -23.38 -4.11
C ASN A 91 9.46 -22.73 -5.51
N CYS A 92 10.56 -22.04 -5.84
CA CYS A 92 10.73 -21.38 -7.12
C CYS A 92 11.36 -22.36 -8.12
N PRO A 93 10.93 -22.32 -9.40
CA PRO A 93 11.49 -23.16 -10.43
C PRO A 93 13.00 -22.90 -10.61
N ASP A 94 13.72 -23.93 -11.05
CA ASP A 94 15.13 -23.79 -11.40
C ASP A 94 15.29 -22.80 -12.57
N PRO A 95 16.26 -21.86 -12.51
CA PRO A 95 16.56 -21.04 -13.66
C PRO A 95 17.05 -21.93 -14.81
N PRO A 96 16.70 -21.62 -16.07
CA PRO A 96 17.13 -22.42 -17.21
C PRO A 96 18.66 -22.51 -17.25
N VAL A 97 19.18 -23.72 -17.47
CA VAL A 97 20.62 -23.99 -17.52
C VAL A 97 21.22 -23.16 -18.66
N ARG A 98 21.92 -22.07 -18.32
CA ARG A 98 22.63 -21.26 -19.31
C ARG A 98 23.79 -22.08 -19.87
N GLU A 99 23.64 -22.61 -21.08
CA GLU A 99 24.82 -22.88 -21.91
C GLU A 99 25.55 -21.56 -22.10
N THR A 100 26.81 -21.50 -21.68
CA THR A 100 27.73 -20.38 -21.88
C THR A 100 27.94 -20.14 -23.39
N SER A 101 26.98 -19.49 -24.04
CA SER A 101 27.12 -18.98 -25.39
C SER A 101 26.95 -17.45 -25.36
N ARG A 102 27.90 -16.78 -25.99
CA ARG A 102 28.13 -15.33 -25.98
C ARG A 102 27.11 -14.56 -26.84
N THR A 103 25.82 -14.89 -26.75
CA THR A 103 24.73 -14.33 -27.58
C THR A 103 23.79 -13.40 -26.79
N PHE A 104 24.26 -12.76 -25.72
CA PHE A 104 23.43 -11.83 -24.93
C PHE A 104 23.44 -10.36 -25.39
N ALA A 105 24.27 -9.98 -26.36
CA ALA A 105 24.33 -8.59 -26.83
C ALA A 105 23.07 -8.15 -27.61
N ALA A 106 22.25 -9.07 -28.12
CA ALA A 106 21.05 -8.75 -28.90
C ALA A 106 19.75 -8.63 -28.05
N VAL A 107 19.72 -9.22 -26.84
CA VAL A 107 18.51 -9.25 -25.98
C VAL A 107 18.44 -8.06 -25.02
N GLY A 108 19.59 -7.45 -24.65
CA GLY A 108 19.62 -6.26 -23.79
C GLY A 108 18.81 -5.09 -24.35
N GLY A 109 18.82 -4.88 -25.67
CA GLY A 109 18.01 -3.85 -26.31
C GLY A 109 16.51 -4.17 -26.37
N ALA A 110 16.12 -5.45 -26.38
CA ALA A 110 14.72 -5.87 -26.35
C ALA A 110 14.14 -5.79 -24.93
N ARG A 111 14.93 -6.15 -23.91
CA ARG A 111 14.57 -6.04 -22.49
C ARG A 111 14.47 -4.57 -22.05
N ALA A 112 15.38 -3.70 -22.52
CA ALA A 112 15.26 -2.25 -22.30
C ALA A 112 13.98 -1.67 -22.91
N ARG A 113 13.64 -2.04 -24.16
CA ARG A 113 12.39 -1.63 -24.84
C ARG A 113 11.12 -2.24 -24.23
N ALA A 114 11.21 -3.41 -23.61
CA ALA A 114 10.10 -4.00 -22.87
C ALA A 114 9.92 -3.27 -21.52
N GLY A 115 11.00 -3.02 -20.78
CA GLY A 115 10.95 -2.25 -19.54
C GLY A 115 10.50 -0.79 -19.74
N GLU A 116 10.81 -0.20 -20.90
CA GLU A 116 10.29 1.12 -21.27
C GLU A 116 8.79 1.13 -21.56
N ARG A 117 8.27 0.06 -22.18
CA ARG A 117 6.83 -0.12 -22.38
C ARG A 117 6.08 -0.38 -21.07
N VAL A 118 6.63 -1.22 -20.20
CA VAL A 118 6.05 -1.46 -18.86
C VAL A 118 6.07 -0.18 -18.02
N ARG A 119 7.17 0.59 -18.05
CA ARG A 119 7.20 1.91 -17.39
C ARG A 119 6.19 2.89 -17.95
N ALA A 120 5.93 2.87 -19.26
CA ALA A 120 4.90 3.70 -19.87
C ALA A 120 3.49 3.28 -19.43
N GLU A 121 3.16 1.98 -19.48
CA GLU A 121 1.87 1.46 -18.99
C GLU A 121 1.67 1.70 -17.49
N GLN A 122 2.74 1.62 -16.70
CA GLN A 122 2.70 1.88 -15.27
C GLN A 122 2.57 3.38 -14.95
N ALA A 123 3.16 4.25 -15.76
CA ALA A 123 2.92 5.70 -15.69
C ALA A 123 1.48 6.06 -16.07
N GLU A 124 0.89 5.41 -17.08
CA GLU A 124 -0.52 5.56 -17.42
C GLU A 124 -1.41 5.11 -16.26
N ARG A 125 -1.15 3.93 -15.69
CA ARG A 125 -1.88 3.44 -14.51
C ARG A 125 -1.71 4.38 -13.32
N MET A 126 -0.51 4.89 -13.04
CA MET A 126 -0.32 5.88 -11.99
C MET A 126 -1.07 7.19 -12.28
N SER A 127 -1.22 7.60 -13.53
CA SER A 127 -2.01 8.78 -13.90
C SER A 127 -3.51 8.56 -13.69
N GLU A 128 -4.01 7.33 -13.93
CA GLU A 128 -5.38 6.94 -13.62
C GLU A 128 -5.62 6.93 -12.10
N TRP A 129 -4.68 6.40 -11.32
CA TRP A 129 -4.74 6.40 -9.86
C TRP A 129 -4.58 7.80 -9.27
N ALA A 130 -3.76 8.66 -9.88
CA ALA A 130 -3.62 10.06 -9.48
C ALA A 130 -4.89 10.85 -9.77
N ARG A 131 -5.54 10.62 -10.92
CA ARG A 131 -6.83 11.23 -11.25
C ARG A 131 -7.93 10.72 -10.33
N TRP A 132 -7.97 9.41 -10.05
CA TRP A 132 -8.89 8.84 -9.07
C TRP A 132 -8.65 9.42 -7.68
N ALA A 133 -7.39 9.58 -7.25
CA ALA A 133 -7.05 10.19 -5.98
C ALA A 133 -7.50 11.67 -5.94
N ASP A 134 -7.30 12.44 -7.00
CA ASP A 134 -7.74 13.84 -7.07
C ASP A 134 -9.29 13.95 -7.06
N GLU A 135 -9.98 13.00 -7.70
CA GLU A 135 -11.44 12.89 -7.69
C GLU A 135 -11.99 12.43 -6.32
N HIS A 136 -11.24 11.62 -5.57
CA HIS A 136 -11.68 10.99 -4.31
C HIS A 136 -11.02 11.53 -3.04
N GLU A 137 -10.04 12.44 -3.15
CA GLU A 137 -9.41 13.12 -2.02
C GLU A 137 -10.44 14.09 -1.43
N SER A 138 -11.25 13.55 -0.54
CA SER A 138 -12.23 14.30 0.23
C SER A 138 -11.49 15.37 1.01
N LYS A 139 -11.72 16.64 0.65
CA LYS A 139 -11.15 17.81 1.35
C LYS A 139 -11.21 17.57 2.86
N PRO A 140 -10.11 17.75 3.61
CA PRO A 140 -10.12 17.52 5.04
C PRO A 140 -11.19 18.42 5.68
N GLN A 141 -12.31 17.81 6.08
CA GLN A 141 -13.33 18.55 6.81
C GLN A 141 -12.79 18.87 8.20
N PRO A 142 -12.95 20.11 8.68
CA PRO A 142 -12.65 20.43 10.06
C PRO A 142 -13.45 19.49 10.98
N PRO A 143 -12.85 18.98 12.06
CA PRO A 143 -13.54 18.05 12.96
C PRO A 143 -14.79 18.72 13.53
N ARG A 144 -15.96 18.10 13.32
CA ARG A 144 -17.22 18.58 13.89
C ARG A 144 -17.14 18.51 15.42
N ARG A 145 -17.62 19.56 16.10
CA ARG A 145 -17.69 19.59 17.56
C ARG A 145 -18.56 18.42 18.04
N PRO A 146 -18.10 17.57 18.97
CA PRO A 146 -18.89 16.44 19.46
C PRO A 146 -20.19 16.91 20.09
N LEU A 147 -21.33 16.31 19.68
CA LEU A 147 -22.67 16.63 20.18
C LEU A 147 -22.76 16.59 21.72
N LEU A 148 -21.95 15.75 22.37
CA LEU A 148 -21.91 15.64 23.83
C LEU A 148 -21.48 16.93 24.55
N LEU A 149 -20.78 17.85 23.87
CA LEU A 149 -20.35 19.12 24.45
C LEU A 149 -21.47 20.17 24.52
N ASP A 150 -22.55 20.00 23.76
CA ASP A 150 -23.72 20.88 23.74
C ASP A 150 -24.96 20.21 24.35
N ALA A 151 -24.79 18.96 24.81
CA ALA A 151 -25.88 18.18 25.40
C ALA A 151 -26.28 18.72 26.79
N PRO A 152 -27.58 18.70 27.12
CA PRO A 152 -28.04 19.03 28.47
C PRO A 152 -27.47 18.04 29.51
N PRO A 153 -27.27 18.44 30.77
CA PRO A 153 -26.63 17.58 31.76
C PRO A 153 -27.39 16.26 31.96
N ILE A 154 -26.64 15.16 32.07
CA ILE A 154 -27.20 13.81 32.23
C ILE A 154 -27.85 13.58 33.61
N GLY A 155 -27.51 14.43 34.58
CA GLY A 155 -27.99 14.35 35.95
C GLY A 155 -28.82 15.57 36.39
N CYS A 156 -29.48 15.45 37.55
CA CYS A 156 -30.25 16.56 38.12
C CYS A 156 -29.33 17.61 38.76
N PRO A 157 -29.83 18.80 39.12
CA PRO A 157 -29.01 19.84 39.76
C PRO A 157 -28.26 19.35 41.02
N ASP A 158 -28.89 18.45 41.79
CA ASP A 158 -28.27 17.85 42.98
C ASP A 158 -27.20 16.80 42.67
N HIS A 159 -27.20 16.25 41.45
CA HIS A 159 -26.27 15.22 40.99
C HIS A 159 -25.90 15.47 39.52
N PRO A 160 -25.05 16.46 39.22
CA PRO A 160 -24.78 16.90 37.84
C PRO A 160 -24.21 15.79 36.94
N PHE A 161 -23.47 14.84 37.53
CA PHE A 161 -22.89 13.68 36.84
C PHE A 161 -23.73 12.40 36.98
N GLY A 162 -24.95 12.51 37.51
CA GLY A 162 -25.79 11.39 37.87
C GLY A 162 -25.36 10.71 39.17
N ARG A 163 -26.08 9.64 39.53
CA ARG A 163 -25.84 8.83 40.74
C ARG A 163 -26.15 7.37 40.45
N PHE A 164 -25.45 6.45 41.12
CA PHE A 164 -25.66 5.00 40.99
C PHE A 164 -26.93 4.48 41.68
N LYS A 165 -27.59 5.29 42.52
CA LYS A 165 -28.86 4.94 43.17
C LYS A 165 -30.02 5.56 42.42
N ASP A 166 -31.18 4.91 42.47
CA ASP A 166 -32.40 5.40 41.83
C ASP A 166 -32.78 6.78 42.36
N CYS A 167 -32.66 7.77 41.48
CA CYS A 167 -33.06 9.14 41.72
C CYS A 167 -34.02 9.53 40.60
N GLY A 168 -35.29 9.77 40.95
CA GLY A 168 -36.34 10.14 39.98
C GLY A 168 -35.93 11.31 39.08
N PRO A 169 -35.45 12.44 39.63
CA PRO A 169 -34.93 13.56 38.84
C PRO A 169 -33.76 13.20 37.92
N CYS A 170 -32.82 12.36 38.35
CA CYS A 170 -31.73 11.89 37.49
C CYS A 170 -32.25 11.05 36.32
N GLY A 171 -33.23 10.18 36.56
CA GLY A 171 -33.87 9.41 35.49
C GLY A 171 -34.57 10.30 34.46
N THR A 172 -35.20 11.39 34.91
CA THR A 172 -35.81 12.39 34.02
C THR A 172 -34.76 13.20 33.25
N ALA A 173 -33.66 13.60 33.89
CA ALA A 173 -32.54 14.28 33.23
C ALA A 173 -31.90 13.40 32.15
N ARG A 174 -31.64 12.13 32.46
CA ARG A 174 -31.13 11.14 31.49
C ARG A 174 -32.05 10.99 30.28
N ARG A 175 -33.36 10.81 30.49
CA ARG A 175 -34.33 10.73 29.37
C ARG A 175 -34.36 11.98 28.49
N ARG A 176 -34.19 13.17 29.06
CA ARG A 176 -34.10 14.43 28.30
C ARG A 176 -32.81 14.50 27.50
N HIS A 177 -31.69 14.12 28.10
CA HIS A 177 -30.40 14.03 27.40
C HIS A 177 -30.47 13.04 26.23
N ASP A 178 -30.99 11.83 26.45
CA ASP A 178 -31.06 10.80 25.40
C ASP A 178 -31.98 11.23 24.25
N ARG A 179 -33.11 11.87 24.56
CA ARG A 179 -34.01 12.46 23.56
C ARG A 179 -33.30 13.55 22.73
N TRP A 180 -32.57 14.45 23.38
CA TRP A 180 -31.81 15.50 22.70
C TRP A 180 -30.75 14.91 21.75
N VAL A 181 -30.02 13.88 22.19
CA VAL A 181 -29.02 13.19 21.34
C VAL A 181 -29.67 12.56 20.12
N GLN A 182 -30.86 11.97 20.28
CA GLN A 182 -31.61 11.40 19.15
C GLN A 182 -32.08 12.48 18.16
N GLU A 183 -32.64 13.58 18.66
CA GLU A 183 -33.10 14.71 17.84
C GLU A 183 -31.92 15.35 17.08
N ALA A 184 -30.77 15.54 17.73
CA ALA A 184 -29.57 16.10 17.10
C ALA A 184 -29.02 15.20 15.96
N ARG A 185 -28.93 13.88 16.20
CA ARG A 185 -28.50 12.93 15.16
C ARG A 185 -29.46 12.88 13.98
N TYR A 186 -30.76 12.94 14.25
CA TYR A 186 -31.77 12.99 13.19
C TYR A 186 -31.65 14.28 12.35
N GLY A 187 -31.40 15.43 13.00
CA GLY A 187 -31.14 16.70 12.31
C GLY A 187 -29.91 16.65 11.40
N GLU A 188 -28.80 16.05 11.87
CA GLU A 188 -27.59 15.84 11.05
C GLU A 188 -27.87 14.96 9.83
N GLN A 189 -28.59 13.84 10.02
CA GLN A 189 -28.97 12.94 8.92
C GLN A 189 -29.88 13.63 7.90
N MET A 190 -30.82 14.47 8.35
CA MET A 190 -31.69 15.24 7.45
C MET A 190 -30.89 16.30 6.68
N THR A 191 -29.96 16.99 7.33
CA THR A 191 -29.08 17.97 6.66
C THR A 191 -28.20 17.32 5.61
N GLU A 192 -27.64 16.13 5.91
CA GLU A 192 -26.86 15.36 4.95
C GLU A 192 -27.73 14.90 3.77
N TYR A 193 -28.94 14.41 4.05
CA TYR A 193 -29.90 14.02 3.02
C TYR A 193 -30.27 15.20 2.09
N GLU A 194 -30.64 16.35 2.65
CA GLU A 194 -30.95 17.57 1.88
C GLU A 194 -29.75 18.05 1.05
N GLN A 195 -28.54 18.05 1.63
CA GLN A 195 -27.32 18.42 0.90
C GLN A 195 -27.04 17.48 -0.28
N THR A 196 -27.23 16.16 -0.10
CA THR A 196 -27.07 15.20 -1.19
C THR A 196 -28.12 15.35 -2.29
N GLN A 197 -29.35 15.74 -1.95
CA GLN A 197 -30.41 16.03 -2.92
C GLN A 197 -30.11 17.31 -3.71
N ASP A 198 -29.72 18.41 -3.05
CA ASP A 198 -29.38 19.68 -3.71
C ASP A 198 -28.19 19.54 -4.69
N THR A 199 -27.20 18.70 -4.36
CA THR A 199 -26.07 18.41 -5.28
C THR A 199 -26.42 17.45 -6.42
N GLY A 200 -27.60 16.81 -6.39
CA GLY A 200 -28.02 15.80 -7.37
C GLY A 200 -28.88 16.33 -8.52
N GLU A 201 -29.31 17.59 -8.50
CA GLU A 201 -30.33 18.14 -9.41
C GLU A 201 -29.79 19.01 -10.57
N GLU A 202 -28.53 18.84 -10.97
CA GLU A 202 -27.95 19.54 -12.12
C GLU A 202 -27.28 18.57 -13.13
N TRP A 203 -27.97 17.51 -13.54
CA TRP A 203 -27.59 16.75 -14.74
C TRP A 203 -28.80 16.37 -15.60
N GLY A 204 -29.01 17.15 -16.66
CA GLY A 204 -29.50 16.62 -17.94
C GLY A 204 -30.93 17.01 -18.33
N GLY A 205 -31.05 18.03 -19.18
CA GLY A 205 -32.29 18.28 -19.90
C GLY A 205 -32.18 19.40 -20.92
N ASP A 206 -31.17 19.39 -21.80
CA ASP A 206 -31.19 20.21 -23.01
C ASP A 206 -31.89 19.41 -24.12
N PRO A 207 -33.10 19.81 -24.56
CA PRO A 207 -33.80 19.10 -25.61
C PRO A 207 -33.27 19.58 -26.98
N PHE A 208 -32.60 18.68 -27.70
CA PHE A 208 -32.41 18.82 -29.14
C PHE A 208 -33.73 18.65 -29.90
#